data_AF-A0A1M5LYC4-F1
#
_entry.id   AF-A0A1M5LYC4-F1
#
_cell.length_a   1.000
_cell.length_b   1.000
_cell.length_c   1.000
_cell.angle_alpha   90.00
_cell.angle_beta   90.00
_cell.angle_gamma   90.00
#
_symmetry.space_group_name_H-M   'P 1'
#
loop_
_entity.id
_entity.type
_entity.pdbx_description
1 polymer ?
#
loop_
_entity_poly.entity_id
_entity_poly.type
_entity_poly.pdbx_seq_one_letter_code
_entity_poly.pdbx_strand_id
1 'polypeptide(L)'
;MGQPTWRKIATVSVPENKTGLWTPALDYVTQGKLYKITVEMKPDPADETKQVPQTWKPESGRVCTADGDPTIARKDPLMMDSCAAGAMIGKVGGSSADTKADKDKLVLFVVGHHCVFCVSDAAKCGSLYLAVNDVPGSQGRVEGQIEVTIFEAL
;
A
#
# COMPACT_ATOMS: atom_id res chain seq x y z
N MET A 1 -0.80 -15.38 24.65
CA MET A 1 -0.71 -13.94 24.40
C MET A 1 -2.03 -13.52 23.77
N GLY A 2 -2.75 -12.56 24.36
CA GLY A 2 -4.03 -12.09 23.82
C GLY A 2 -3.80 -11.37 22.50
N GLN A 3 -4.68 -11.58 21.52
CA GLN A 3 -4.62 -10.80 20.29
C GLN A 3 -4.85 -9.33 20.64
N PRO A 4 -4.03 -8.39 20.11
CA PRO A 4 -4.26 -6.97 20.36
C PRO A 4 -5.65 -6.59 19.84
N THR A 5 -6.37 -5.79 20.62
CA THR A 5 -7.64 -5.22 20.17
C THR A 5 -7.32 -4.15 19.12
N TRP A 6 -7.88 -4.31 17.93
CA TRP A 6 -7.64 -3.41 16.80
C TRP A 6 -8.72 -2.34 16.73
N ARG A 7 -8.32 -1.06 16.71
CA ARG A 7 -9.21 0.06 16.41
C ARG A 7 -9.04 0.49 14.97
N LYS A 8 -10.12 0.51 14.19
CA LYS A 8 -10.13 1.09 12.83
C LYS A 8 -9.88 2.59 12.94
N ILE A 9 -8.89 3.10 12.18
CA ILE A 9 -8.49 4.52 12.20
C ILE A 9 -8.62 5.19 10.84
N ALA A 10 -8.59 4.46 9.73
CA ALA A 10 -8.77 5.03 8.39
C ALA A 10 -9.32 4.00 7.39
N THR A 11 -9.93 4.51 6.32
CA THR A 11 -10.26 3.76 5.09
C THR A 11 -9.83 4.62 3.91
N VAL A 12 -9.04 4.08 2.99
CA VAL A 12 -8.38 4.85 1.92
C VAL A 12 -8.45 4.09 0.60
N SER A 13 -8.76 4.78 -0.50
CA SER A 13 -8.73 4.20 -1.84
C SER A 13 -7.38 4.46 -2.50
N VAL A 14 -6.73 3.42 -3.01
CA VAL A 14 -5.39 3.49 -3.62
C VAL A 14 -5.45 3.01 -5.07
N PRO A 15 -4.94 3.77 -6.06
CA PRO A 15 -4.51 5.17 -5.94
C PRO A 15 -5.71 6.12 -5.75
N GLU A 16 -5.61 7.13 -4.88
CA GLU A 16 -6.70 8.09 -4.63
C GLU A 16 -6.99 8.98 -5.86
N ASN A 17 -5.94 9.34 -6.60
CA ASN A 17 -6.03 10.17 -7.80
C ASN A 17 -5.14 9.62 -8.93
N LYS A 18 -5.44 10.02 -10.18
CA LYS A 18 -4.71 9.56 -11.38
C LYS A 18 -3.38 10.30 -11.62
N THR A 19 -2.97 11.17 -10.70
CA THR A 19 -1.81 12.07 -10.90
C THR A 19 -0.75 11.94 -9.81
N GLY A 20 -1.12 11.46 -8.63
CA GLY A 20 -0.21 11.21 -7.51
C GLY A 20 0.42 9.82 -7.60
N LEU A 21 1.73 9.76 -7.37
CA LEU A 21 2.45 8.48 -7.32
C LEU A 21 2.19 7.71 -6.02
N TRP A 22 1.88 8.46 -4.96
CA TRP A 22 1.69 7.98 -3.60
C TRP A 22 0.37 8.53 -3.07
N THR A 23 -0.43 7.65 -2.49
CA THR A 23 -1.68 8.01 -1.80
C THR A 23 -1.38 8.24 -0.32
N PRO A 24 -1.66 9.43 0.24
CA PRO A 24 -1.54 9.66 1.68
C PRO A 24 -2.58 8.82 2.41
N ALA A 25 -2.14 8.02 3.39
CA ALA A 25 -2.99 7.07 4.09
C ALA A 25 -3.14 7.37 5.58
N LEU A 26 -2.09 7.90 6.22
CA LEU A 26 -2.14 8.48 7.57
C LEU A 26 -1.19 9.68 7.65
N ASP A 27 -1.59 10.72 8.38
CA ASP A 27 -0.75 11.90 8.59
C ASP A 27 0.51 11.59 9.39
N TYR A 28 0.42 10.66 10.35
CA TYR A 28 1.54 10.32 11.22
C TYR A 28 1.44 8.91 11.82
N VAL A 29 2.53 8.14 11.70
CA VAL A 29 2.74 6.83 12.32
C VAL A 29 3.52 7.03 13.62
N THR A 30 2.96 6.57 14.74
CA THR A 30 3.58 6.72 16.07
C THR A 30 4.63 5.64 16.30
N GLN A 31 5.78 6.02 16.88
CA GLN A 31 6.84 5.09 17.24
C GLN A 31 6.33 3.99 18.18
N GLY A 32 6.73 2.75 17.93
CA GLY A 32 6.45 1.60 18.80
C GLY A 32 5.01 1.08 18.74
N LYS A 33 4.10 1.78 18.06
CA LYS A 33 2.72 1.31 17.86
C LYS A 33 2.62 0.29 16.73
N LEU A 34 1.73 -0.68 16.93
CA LEU A 34 1.39 -1.67 15.90
C LEU A 34 0.25 -1.13 15.03
N TYR A 35 0.48 -1.17 13.73
CA TYR A 35 -0.51 -0.85 12.71
C TYR A 35 -0.82 -2.11 11.90
N LYS A 36 -2.08 -2.24 11.51
CA LYS A 36 -2.54 -3.31 10.62
C LYS A 36 -3.25 -2.70 9.43
N ILE A 37 -2.86 -3.12 8.23
CA ILE A 37 -3.45 -2.72 6.97
C ILE A 37 -4.11 -3.95 6.37
N THR A 38 -5.37 -3.82 5.95
CA THR A 38 -6.13 -4.92 5.33
C THR A 38 -6.89 -4.46 4.09
N VAL A 39 -6.86 -5.29 3.06
CA VAL A 39 -7.73 -5.19 1.89
C VAL A 39 -8.81 -6.25 2.03
N GLU A 40 -10.04 -5.80 2.27
CA GLU A 40 -11.20 -6.70 2.38
C GLU A 40 -11.77 -7.03 1.00
N MET A 41 -12.46 -8.16 0.89
CA MET A 41 -13.22 -8.47 -0.32
C MET A 41 -14.43 -7.54 -0.44
N LYS A 42 -14.85 -7.25 -1.68
CA LYS A 42 -16.04 -6.44 -1.96
C LYS A 42 -17.15 -7.31 -2.57
N PRO A 43 -18.42 -6.92 -2.43
CA PRO A 43 -19.51 -7.59 -3.15
C PRO A 43 -19.24 -7.59 -4.66
N ASP A 44 -19.53 -8.69 -5.34
CA ASP A 44 -19.45 -8.79 -6.79
C ASP A 44 -20.50 -7.86 -7.42
N PRO A 45 -20.12 -6.94 -8.33
CA PRO A 45 -21.08 -6.10 -9.03
C PRO A 45 -22.18 -6.88 -9.78
N ALA A 46 -21.90 -8.13 -10.17
CA ALA A 46 -22.86 -9.01 -10.85
C ALA A 46 -23.73 -9.83 -9.87
N ASP A 47 -23.30 -10.00 -8.62
CA ASP A 47 -23.98 -10.79 -7.59
C ASP A 47 -23.57 -10.33 -6.18
N GLU A 48 -24.39 -9.46 -5.57
CA GLU A 48 -24.10 -8.88 -4.25
C GLU A 48 -23.98 -9.91 -3.12
N THR A 49 -24.41 -11.16 -3.35
CA THR A 49 -24.26 -12.27 -2.37
C THR A 49 -22.87 -12.91 -2.41
N LYS A 50 -22.08 -12.65 -3.46
CA LYS A 50 -20.71 -13.13 -3.60
C LYS A 50 -19.72 -12.05 -3.21
N GLN A 51 -18.68 -12.44 -2.49
CA GLN A 51 -17.53 -11.58 -2.25
C GLN A 51 -16.39 -11.92 -3.21
N VAL A 52 -15.83 -10.89 -3.83
CA VAL A 52 -14.70 -10.99 -4.76
C VAL A 52 -13.52 -10.15 -4.29
N PRO A 53 -12.28 -10.58 -4.57
CA PRO A 53 -11.10 -9.75 -4.31
C PRO A 53 -11.18 -8.42 -5.05
N GLN A 54 -10.72 -7.36 -4.40
CA GLN A 54 -10.51 -6.09 -5.08
C GLN A 54 -9.34 -6.22 -6.06
N THR A 55 -9.46 -5.58 -7.21
CA THR A 55 -8.45 -5.65 -8.27
C THR A 55 -8.17 -4.27 -8.84
N TRP A 56 -6.97 -4.12 -9.36
CA TRP A 56 -6.54 -2.99 -10.18
C TRP A 56 -5.70 -3.52 -11.35
N LYS A 57 -5.33 -2.65 -12.28
CA LYS A 57 -4.45 -2.98 -13.39
C LYS A 57 -3.29 -1.98 -13.43
N PRO A 58 -2.07 -2.38 -13.02
CA PRO A 58 -0.87 -1.56 -13.18
C PRO A 58 -0.55 -1.35 -14.67
N GLU A 59 0.19 -0.28 -15.00
CA GLU A 59 0.56 0.02 -16.39
C GLU A 59 1.50 -1.05 -16.96
N SER A 60 2.42 -1.57 -16.13
CA SER A 60 3.36 -2.62 -16.53
C SER A 60 2.73 -4.01 -16.71
N GLY A 61 1.43 -4.18 -16.42
CA GLY A 61 0.89 -5.49 -16.11
C GLY A 61 -0.53 -5.76 -16.56
N ARG A 62 -1.06 -6.86 -16.03
CA ARG A 62 -2.45 -7.29 -16.17
C ARG A 62 -3.21 -7.04 -14.87
N VAL A 63 -4.52 -7.22 -14.91
CA VAL A 63 -5.39 -7.13 -13.72
C VAL A 63 -4.85 -8.06 -12.64
N CYS A 64 -4.63 -7.52 -11.45
CA CYS A 64 -4.13 -8.24 -10.29
C CYS A 64 -4.77 -7.71 -9.00
N THR A 65 -4.55 -8.44 -7.92
CA THR A 65 -4.99 -8.06 -6.57
C THR A 65 -3.90 -7.26 -5.85
N ALA A 66 -4.12 -6.92 -4.58
CA ALA A 66 -3.15 -6.18 -3.77
C ALA A 66 -1.82 -6.94 -3.55
N ASP A 67 -1.76 -8.26 -3.75
CA ASP A 67 -0.51 -9.03 -3.69
C ASP A 67 0.34 -8.92 -4.96
N GLY A 68 -0.23 -8.32 -6.01
CA GLY A 68 0.41 -8.22 -7.32
C GLY A 68 0.42 -9.55 -8.07
N ASP A 69 1.26 -9.61 -9.10
CA ASP A 69 1.42 -10.79 -9.94
C ASP A 69 2.91 -11.10 -10.19
N PRO A 70 3.43 -12.21 -9.65
CA PRO A 70 4.84 -12.56 -9.79
C PRO A 70 5.21 -13.02 -11.21
N THR A 71 4.23 -13.31 -12.07
CA THR A 71 4.45 -13.82 -13.43
C THR A 71 4.65 -12.72 -14.47
N ILE A 72 4.44 -11.45 -14.10
CA ILE A 72 4.67 -10.31 -14.99
C ILE A 72 6.19 -10.18 -15.23
N ALA A 73 6.58 -10.37 -16.49
CA ALA A 73 7.97 -10.21 -16.92
C ALA A 73 8.36 -8.73 -16.89
N ARG A 74 9.39 -8.41 -16.10
CA ARG A 74 9.83 -7.04 -15.84
C ARG A 74 10.77 -6.60 -16.95
N LYS A 75 10.41 -5.56 -17.71
CA LYS A 75 11.33 -4.89 -18.63
C LYS A 75 12.11 -3.77 -17.95
N ASP A 76 11.44 -3.06 -17.05
CA ASP A 76 11.99 -1.93 -16.29
C ASP A 76 11.98 -2.25 -14.79
N PRO A 77 12.88 -1.63 -13.99
CA PRO A 77 12.91 -1.82 -12.54
C PRO A 77 11.65 -1.26 -11.89
N LEU A 78 11.15 -1.97 -10.87
CA LEU A 78 9.99 -1.55 -10.10
C LEU A 78 10.42 -0.58 -9.00
N MET A 79 9.47 0.14 -8.40
CA MET A 79 9.77 0.93 -7.18
C MET A 79 10.32 0.07 -6.04
N MET A 80 9.87 -1.18 -5.94
CA MET A 80 10.35 -2.16 -4.98
C MET A 80 10.60 -3.50 -5.69
N ASP A 81 11.88 -3.82 -5.88
CA ASP A 81 12.29 -5.03 -6.61
C ASP A 81 11.96 -6.34 -5.85
N SER A 82 11.82 -6.26 -4.53
CA SER A 82 11.58 -7.41 -3.65
C SER A 82 10.15 -7.93 -3.65
N CYS A 83 9.22 -7.31 -4.38
CA CYS A 83 7.84 -7.79 -4.51
C CYS A 83 7.35 -7.84 -5.96
N ALA A 84 6.18 -8.41 -6.15
CA ALA A 84 5.55 -8.56 -7.46
C ALA A 84 5.14 -7.21 -8.06
N ALA A 85 5.07 -7.15 -9.39
CA ALA A 85 4.46 -6.01 -10.07
C ALA A 85 2.97 -5.95 -9.72
N GLY A 86 2.45 -4.76 -9.49
CA GLY A 86 1.08 -4.54 -9.04
C GLY A 86 0.83 -4.82 -7.56
N ALA A 87 1.84 -5.23 -6.77
CA ALA A 87 1.67 -5.42 -5.34
C ALA A 87 1.50 -4.08 -4.62
N MET A 88 0.69 -4.03 -3.57
CA MET A 88 0.58 -2.85 -2.73
C MET A 88 1.84 -2.70 -1.89
N ILE A 89 2.41 -1.50 -1.90
CA ILE A 89 3.57 -1.12 -1.12
C ILE A 89 3.25 0.08 -0.23
N GLY A 90 3.94 0.15 0.90
CA GLY A 90 3.81 1.21 1.88
C GLY A 90 5.14 1.91 2.08
N LYS A 91 5.07 3.21 2.31
CA LYS A 91 6.19 4.06 2.69
C LYS A 91 5.82 4.81 3.97
N VAL A 92 6.67 4.75 5.00
CA VAL A 92 6.59 5.64 6.18
C VAL A 92 7.74 6.63 6.17
N GLY A 93 7.44 7.90 6.45
CA GLY A 93 8.43 8.96 6.49
C GLY A 93 8.86 9.42 5.09
N GLY A 94 9.70 10.45 5.04
CA GLY A 94 10.07 11.13 3.79
C GLY A 94 8.95 12.03 3.23
N SER A 95 9.31 12.87 2.27
CA SER A 95 8.35 13.73 1.54
C SER A 95 7.84 12.98 0.31
N SER A 96 6.69 13.36 -0.27
CA SER A 96 6.28 12.83 -1.59
C SER A 96 7.29 13.17 -2.72
N ALA A 97 8.22 14.09 -2.46
CA ALA A 97 9.27 14.57 -3.37
C ALA A 97 10.70 14.10 -3.03
N ASP A 98 10.86 12.99 -2.26
CA ASP A 98 12.13 12.48 -1.70
C ASP A 98 13.43 12.90 -2.42
N THR A 99 14.36 13.48 -1.67
CA THR A 99 15.75 13.63 -2.11
C THR A 99 16.58 12.40 -1.73
N LYS A 100 17.78 12.22 -2.31
CA LYS A 100 18.67 11.08 -1.98
C LYS A 100 18.98 10.97 -0.47
N ALA A 101 18.97 12.08 0.27
CA ALA A 101 19.23 12.10 1.72
C ALA A 101 18.06 11.58 2.57
N ASP A 102 16.85 11.53 2.01
CA ASP A 102 15.64 11.07 2.71
C ASP A 102 15.48 9.54 2.67
N LYS A 103 16.24 8.86 1.80
CA LYS A 103 16.17 7.41 1.60
C LYS A 103 16.61 6.57 2.80
N ASP A 104 17.47 7.10 3.66
CA ASP A 104 17.90 6.39 4.87
C ASP A 104 16.90 6.52 6.02
N LYS A 105 15.97 7.48 5.91
CA LYS A 105 14.95 7.79 6.91
C LYS A 105 13.57 7.24 6.56
N LEU A 106 13.40 6.67 5.38
CA LEU A 106 12.14 6.06 4.96
C LEU A 106 12.09 4.58 5.31
N VAL A 107 10.88 4.09 5.56
CA VAL A 107 10.58 2.66 5.64
C VAL A 107 9.75 2.32 4.42
N LEU A 108 10.33 1.58 3.47
CA LEU A 108 9.62 1.02 2.32
C LEU A 108 9.35 -0.46 2.59
N PHE A 109 8.10 -0.89 2.43
CA PHE A 109 7.70 -2.26 2.75
C PHE A 109 6.55 -2.73 1.87
N VAL A 110 6.40 -4.05 1.78
CA VAL A 110 5.30 -4.69 1.06
C VAL A 110 4.08 -4.74 1.98
N VAL A 111 2.91 -4.38 1.44
CA VAL A 111 1.64 -4.42 2.16
C VAL A 111 0.82 -5.63 1.75
N GLY A 112 0.66 -5.89 0.44
CA GLY A 112 -0.22 -6.97 -0.03
C GLY A 112 -1.68 -6.77 0.41
N HIS A 113 -2.42 -7.86 0.59
CA HIS A 113 -3.76 -7.80 1.21
C HIS A 113 -3.75 -7.61 2.72
N HIS A 114 -2.66 -7.99 3.41
CA HIS A 114 -2.60 -7.95 4.86
C HIS A 114 -1.17 -7.71 5.33
N CYS A 115 -0.97 -6.61 6.06
CA CYS A 115 0.32 -6.27 6.65
C CYS A 115 0.14 -5.77 8.08
N VAL A 116 1.01 -6.25 8.98
CA VAL A 116 1.16 -5.73 10.34
C VAL A 116 2.58 -5.20 10.46
N PHE A 117 2.72 -3.94 10.84
CA PHE A 117 4.02 -3.29 10.95
C PHE A 117 4.11 -2.43 12.21
N CYS A 118 5.35 -2.18 12.63
CA CYS A 118 5.69 -1.27 13.71
C CYS A 118 6.95 -0.51 13.30
N VAL A 119 6.96 0.79 13.53
CA VAL A 119 8.15 1.64 13.33
C VAL A 119 8.81 1.84 14.69
N SER A 120 9.96 1.19 14.90
CA SER A 120 10.69 1.26 16.17
C SER A 120 11.59 2.48 16.30
N ASP A 121 12.01 3.06 15.17
CA ASP A 121 12.89 4.23 15.12
C ASP A 121 12.10 5.52 14.97
N ALA A 122 12.18 6.41 15.96
CA ALA A 122 11.49 7.70 15.97
C ALA A 122 11.86 8.58 14.77
N ALA A 123 13.08 8.46 14.25
CA ALA A 123 13.53 9.24 13.10
C ALA A 123 12.84 8.83 11.79
N LYS A 124 12.20 7.66 11.78
CA LYS A 124 11.46 7.11 10.63
C LYS A 124 9.95 7.23 10.79
N CYS A 125 9.47 7.78 11.91
CA CYS A 125 8.08 8.14 12.08
C CYS A 125 7.72 9.31 11.15
N GLY A 126 6.49 9.28 10.64
CA GLY A 126 6.01 10.27 9.69
C GLY A 126 4.72 9.80 9.03
N SER A 127 4.32 10.46 7.96
CA SER A 127 3.13 10.09 7.21
C SER A 127 3.29 8.70 6.58
N LEU A 128 2.19 7.96 6.53
CA LEU A 128 2.09 6.71 5.79
C LEU A 128 1.55 7.02 4.40
N TYR A 129 2.24 6.53 3.39
CA TYR A 129 1.82 6.57 2.01
C TYR A 129 1.67 5.15 1.47
N LEU A 130 0.68 4.95 0.60
CA LEU A 130 0.42 3.69 -0.09
C LEU A 130 0.51 3.89 -1.60
N ALA A 131 1.04 2.90 -2.30
CA ALA A 131 1.12 2.90 -3.76
C ALA A 131 1.03 1.48 -4.31
N VAL A 132 0.80 1.41 -5.61
CA VAL A 132 0.98 0.21 -6.43
C VAL A 132 2.45 0.08 -6.82
N ASN A 133 3.03 -1.10 -6.64
CA ASN A 133 4.39 -1.39 -7.06
C ASN A 133 4.45 -1.51 -8.58
N ASP A 134 4.92 -0.45 -9.21
CA ASP A 134 5.01 -0.35 -10.66
C ASP A 134 6.29 0.40 -11.04
N VAL A 135 6.55 0.57 -12.34
CA VAL A 135 7.69 1.32 -12.86
C VAL A 135 7.62 2.77 -12.37
N PRO A 136 8.72 3.36 -11.86
CA PRO A 136 8.69 4.74 -11.36
C PRO A 136 8.08 5.73 -12.38
N GLY A 137 7.01 6.43 -11.99
CA GLY A 137 6.30 7.39 -12.83
C GLY A 137 5.03 6.85 -13.50
N SER A 138 4.78 5.54 -13.49
CA SER A 138 3.56 4.93 -14.06
C SER A 138 2.37 4.86 -13.10
N GLN A 139 2.58 5.12 -11.80
CA GLN A 139 1.59 4.82 -10.75
C GLN A 139 0.27 5.58 -10.95
N GLY A 140 0.32 6.80 -11.50
CA GLY A 140 -0.90 7.57 -11.80
C GLY A 140 -1.74 6.99 -12.95
N ARG A 141 -1.19 6.07 -13.74
CA ARG A 141 -1.85 5.45 -14.91
C ARG A 141 -2.50 4.11 -14.58
N VAL A 142 -2.48 3.69 -13.32
CA VAL A 142 -3.17 2.47 -12.87
C VAL A 142 -4.69 2.61 -13.07
N GLU A 143 -5.29 1.56 -13.63
CA GLU A 143 -6.73 1.47 -13.81
C GLU A 143 -7.36 0.75 -12.60
N GLY A 144 -8.44 1.32 -12.06
CA GLY A 144 -9.10 0.79 -10.86
C GLY A 144 -8.51 1.33 -9.56
N GLN A 145 -9.13 0.95 -8.44
CA GLN A 145 -8.74 1.37 -7.10
C GLN A 145 -9.00 0.22 -6.12
N ILE A 146 -8.10 0.07 -5.15
CA ILE A 146 -8.27 -0.86 -4.03
C ILE A 146 -8.50 -0.03 -2.76
N GLU A 147 -9.61 -0.31 -2.08
CA GLU A 147 -9.93 0.26 -0.78
C GLU A 147 -9.26 -0.55 0.33
N VAL A 148 -8.61 0.18 1.23
CA VAL A 148 -7.76 -0.35 2.27
C VAL A 148 -8.25 0.16 3.62
N THR A 149 -8.40 -0.73 4.59
CA THR A 149 -8.70 -0.35 5.97
C THR A 149 -7.44 -0.40 6.82
N ILE A 150 -7.23 0.62 7.63
CA ILE A 150 -6.08 0.74 8.52
C ILE A 150 -6.56 0.72 9.97
N PHE A 151 -5.88 -0.09 10.78
CA PHE A 151 -6.12 -0.26 12.20
C PHE A 151 -4.86 0.05 13.00
N GLU A 152 -5.08 0.44 14.24
CA GLU A 152 -4.06 0.65 15.26
C GLU A 152 -4.37 -0.26 16.46
N ALA A 153 -3.35 -0.86 17.06
CA ALA A 153 -3.51 -1.63 18.30
C ALA A 153 -3.81 -0.71 19.50
N LEU A 154 -4.74 -1.12 20.36
CA LEU A 154 -5.07 -0.45 21.63
C LEU A 154 -4.03 -0.73 22.72
#